data_AF-A0AA43RWP6-F1
#
_entry.id   AF-A0AA43RWP6-F1
#
_cell.length_a   1.000
_cell.length_b   1.000
_cell.length_c   1.000
_cell.angle_alpha   90.00
_cell.angle_beta   90.00
_cell.angle_gamma   90.00
#
_symmetry.space_group_name_H-M   'P 1'
#
loop_
_entity.id
_entity.type
_entity.pdbx_description
1 polymer ?
#
loop_
_entity_poly.entity_id
_entity_poly.type
_entity_poly.pdbx_seq_one_letter_code
_entity_poly.pdbx_strand_id
1 'polypeptide(L)'
;MKNIVGKITLRDVVELKLQYLKRLTQNTKDELYEYNCGKLDSYKKIYIDISEMDERDFLTKYCKKAIKFSKKMDNENPKYSQRIEFQAGENNAIIEFLSIINPEFEYFENVDELARNNNF
;
A
#
# COMPACT_ATOMS: atom_id res chain seq x y z
N MET A 1 9.48 -32.43 12.38
CA MET A 1 10.35 -31.23 12.33
C MET A 1 9.47 -30.06 11.94
N LYS A 2 9.32 -29.05 12.81
CA LYS A 2 8.64 -27.81 12.42
C LYS A 2 9.62 -27.05 11.53
N ASN A 3 9.27 -26.86 10.26
CA ASN A 3 10.04 -25.99 9.36
C ASN A 3 9.90 -24.55 9.86
N ILE A 4 10.76 -24.15 10.78
CA ILE A 4 10.92 -22.75 11.14
C ILE A 4 11.77 -22.16 10.01
N VAL A 5 11.12 -21.53 9.03
CA VAL A 5 11.77 -20.45 8.29
C VAL A 5 12.04 -19.35 9.34
N GLY A 6 13.22 -18.72 9.31
CA GLY A 6 13.69 -17.80 10.36
C GLY A 6 12.69 -16.69 10.74
N LYS A 7 13.01 -15.88 11.75
CA LYS A 7 12.14 -14.75 12.16
C LYS A 7 12.00 -13.77 10.99
N ILE A 8 10.85 -13.76 10.32
CA ILE A 8 10.47 -12.78 9.29
C ILE A 8 9.79 -11.60 9.98
N THR A 9 10.28 -10.39 9.73
CA THR A 9 9.70 -9.14 10.20
C THR A 9 8.82 -8.49 9.12
N LEU A 10 7.96 -7.54 9.49
CA LEU A 10 7.19 -6.77 8.52
C LEU A 10 8.10 -6.02 7.53
N ARG A 11 9.27 -5.57 7.98
CA ARG A 11 10.27 -4.94 7.11
C ARG A 11 10.79 -5.92 6.05
N ASP A 12 11.05 -7.17 6.43
CA ASP A 12 11.46 -8.22 5.47
C ASP A 12 10.35 -8.49 4.43
N VAL A 13 9.09 -8.51 4.86
CA VAL A 13 7.93 -8.65 3.95
C VAL A 13 7.89 -7.49 2.94
N VAL A 14 8.06 -6.26 3.42
CA VAL A 14 8.08 -5.05 2.57
C VAL A 14 9.28 -5.09 1.61
N GLU A 15 10.45 -5.51 2.07
CA GLU A 15 11.65 -5.62 1.24
C GLU A 15 11.46 -6.64 0.11
N LEU A 16 10.91 -7.82 0.41
CA LEU A 16 10.58 -8.84 -0.58
C LEU A 16 9.57 -8.31 -1.62
N LYS A 17 8.55 -7.57 -1.18
CA LYS A 17 7.60 -6.89 -2.07
C LYS A 17 8.28 -5.85 -2.96
N LEU A 18 9.20 -5.05 -2.42
CA LEU A 18 9.98 -4.08 -3.19
C LEU A 18 10.84 -4.76 -4.27
N GLN A 19 11.54 -5.84 -3.93
CA GLN A 19 12.35 -6.59 -4.88
C GLN A 19 11.49 -7.17 -6.02
N TYR A 20 10.34 -7.75 -5.68
CA TYR A 20 9.36 -8.23 -6.66
C TYR A 20 8.85 -7.12 -7.57
N LEU A 21 8.38 -5.99 -7.00
CA LEU A 21 7.84 -4.87 -7.76
C LEU A 21 8.89 -4.24 -8.67
N LYS A 22 10.13 -4.06 -8.22
CA LYS A 22 11.23 -3.57 -9.07
C LYS A 22 11.39 -4.43 -10.33
N ARG A 23 11.42 -5.76 -10.16
CA ARG A 23 11.51 -6.69 -11.29
C ARG A 23 10.25 -6.65 -12.17
N LEU A 24 9.06 -6.57 -11.56
CA LEU A 24 7.81 -6.50 -12.31
C LEU A 24 7.74 -5.24 -13.17
N THR A 25 7.96 -4.07 -12.57
CA THR A 25 7.92 -2.77 -13.25
C THR A 25 8.92 -2.69 -14.42
N GLN A 26 10.15 -3.19 -14.23
CA GLN A 26 11.18 -3.22 -15.29
C GLN A 26 10.77 -4.04 -16.52
N ASN A 27 9.95 -5.08 -16.31
CA ASN A 27 9.50 -5.97 -17.36
C ASN A 27 8.11 -5.58 -17.92
N THR A 28 7.44 -4.58 -17.35
CA THR A 28 6.11 -4.13 -17.77
C THR A 28 6.27 -3.09 -18.89
N LYS A 29 5.61 -3.28 -20.04
CA LYS A 29 5.63 -2.33 -21.17
C LYS A 29 4.24 -1.78 -21.53
N ASP A 30 3.26 -2.06 -20.69
CA ASP A 30 1.84 -2.01 -21.01
C ASP A 30 1.12 -1.04 -20.04
N GLU A 31 -0.21 -0.98 -20.11
CA GLU A 31 -1.05 -0.07 -19.30
C GLU A 31 -0.81 -0.20 -17.78
N LEU A 32 -0.25 -1.32 -17.33
CA LEU A 32 0.11 -1.58 -15.93
C LEU A 32 1.40 -0.90 -15.46
N TYR A 33 2.18 -0.27 -16.35
CA TYR A 33 3.47 0.32 -15.97
C TYR A 33 3.30 1.40 -14.90
N GLU A 34 2.40 2.36 -15.12
CA GLU A 34 2.15 3.46 -14.18
C GLU A 34 1.59 2.95 -12.85
N TYR A 35 0.67 1.99 -12.91
CA TYR A 35 0.15 1.29 -11.73
C TYR A 35 1.27 0.64 -10.92
N ASN A 36 2.18 -0.10 -11.57
CA ASN A 36 3.32 -0.73 -10.91
C ASN A 36 4.32 0.30 -10.35
N CYS A 37 4.51 1.43 -11.02
CA CYS A 37 5.29 2.55 -10.51
C CYS A 37 4.70 3.15 -9.23
N GLY A 38 3.38 3.34 -9.19
CA GLY A 38 2.66 3.80 -8.00
C GLY A 38 2.80 2.83 -6.81
N LYS A 39 2.64 1.52 -7.07
CA LYS A 39 2.86 0.49 -6.05
C LYS A 39 4.28 0.54 -5.50
N LEU A 40 5.27 0.60 -6.39
CA LEU A 40 6.68 0.66 -6.03
C LEU A 40 7.00 1.88 -5.17
N ASP A 41 6.44 3.05 -5.51
CA ASP A 41 6.64 4.28 -4.76
C ASP A 41 6.05 4.21 -3.35
N SER A 42 4.83 3.68 -3.21
CA SER A 42 4.20 3.49 -1.90
C SER A 42 4.94 2.50 -1.01
N TYR A 43 5.39 1.36 -1.54
CA TYR A 43 6.19 0.41 -0.76
C TYR A 43 7.56 0.97 -0.35
N LYS A 44 8.17 1.88 -1.13
CA LYS A 44 9.40 2.58 -0.71
C LYS A 44 9.16 3.47 0.50
N LYS A 45 8.05 4.22 0.48
CA LYS A 45 7.62 5.05 1.62
C LYS A 45 7.35 4.18 2.86
N ILE A 46 6.62 3.06 2.68
CA ILE A 46 6.30 2.12 3.77
C ILE A 46 7.58 1.56 4.39
N TYR A 47 8.57 1.19 3.56
CA TYR A 47 9.84 0.65 4.02
C TYR A 47 10.63 1.62 4.92
N ILE A 48 10.56 2.92 4.62
CA ILE A 48 11.20 3.96 5.43
C ILE A 48 10.37 4.15 6.71
N ASP A 49 9.08 4.43 6.55
CA ASP A 49 8.18 4.77 7.66
C ASP A 49 8.11 3.66 8.72
N ILE A 50 8.12 2.38 8.33
CA ILE A 50 8.06 1.25 9.29
C ILE A 50 9.29 1.16 10.21
N SER A 51 10.38 1.82 9.82
CA SER A 51 11.61 1.87 10.63
C SER A 51 11.74 3.15 11.45
N GLU A 52 10.97 4.19 11.12
CA GLU A 52 11.13 5.56 11.67
C GLU A 52 9.92 6.02 12.50
N MET A 53 8.75 5.39 12.33
CA MET A 53 7.50 5.75 12.99
C MET A 53 7.10 4.69 14.01
N ASP A 54 6.42 5.11 15.08
CA ASP A 54 5.70 4.16 15.92
C ASP A 54 4.47 3.59 15.20
N GLU A 55 3.96 2.48 15.73
CA GLU A 55 2.85 1.75 15.13
C GLU A 55 1.59 2.61 14.95
N ARG A 56 1.26 3.44 15.94
CA ARG A 56 0.04 4.26 15.91
C ARG A 56 0.14 5.34 14.84
N ASP A 57 1.24 6.06 14.81
CA ASP A 57 1.48 7.12 13.83
C ASP A 57 1.57 6.55 12.42
N PHE A 58 2.21 5.38 12.27
CA PHE A 58 2.27 4.64 11.01
C PHE A 58 0.85 4.31 10.50
N LEU A 59 0.06 3.62 11.33
CA LEU A 59 -1.29 3.18 10.95
C LEU A 59 -2.18 4.38 10.61
N THR A 60 -2.15 5.42 11.45
CA THR A 60 -2.90 6.67 11.24
C THR A 60 -2.56 7.33 9.90
N LYS A 61 -1.27 7.44 9.57
CA LYS A 61 -0.80 8.03 8.30
C LYS A 61 -1.33 7.24 7.10
N TYR A 62 -1.20 5.92 7.13
CA TYR A 62 -1.54 5.09 5.99
C TYR A 62 -3.05 4.89 5.82
N CYS A 63 -3.82 4.81 6.91
CA CYS A 63 -5.29 4.87 6.85
C CYS A 63 -5.77 6.18 6.21
N LYS A 64 -5.25 7.33 6.67
CA LYS A 64 -5.61 8.66 6.11
C LYS A 64 -5.27 8.77 4.63
N LYS A 65 -4.13 8.21 4.20
CA LYS A 65 -3.76 8.17 2.78
C LYS A 65 -4.75 7.34 1.97
N ALA A 66 -5.09 6.13 2.42
CA ALA A 66 -6.04 5.26 1.74
C ALA A 66 -7.40 5.96 1.56
N ILE A 67 -7.94 6.57 2.63
CA ILE A 67 -9.19 7.36 2.58
C ILE A 67 -9.11 8.48 1.53
N LYS A 68 -8.00 9.21 1.52
CA LYS A 68 -7.80 10.34 0.60
C LYS A 68 -7.76 9.89 -0.86
N PHE A 69 -7.15 8.75 -1.15
CA PHE A 69 -7.09 8.21 -2.51
C PHE A 69 -8.46 7.75 -2.99
N SER A 70 -9.22 7.02 -2.18
CA SER A 70 -10.59 6.59 -2.55
C SER A 70 -11.47 7.78 -2.94
N LYS A 71 -11.50 8.84 -2.11
CA LYS A 71 -12.28 10.06 -2.40
C LYS A 71 -11.82 10.80 -3.66
N LYS A 72 -10.54 10.71 -4.01
CA LYS A 72 -9.96 11.41 -5.16
C LYS A 72 -10.25 10.67 -6.47
N MET A 73 -10.21 9.35 -6.46
CA MET A 73 -10.50 8.54 -7.65
C MET A 73 -11.94 8.71 -8.13
N ASP A 74 -12.92 8.82 -7.22
CA ASP A 74 -14.33 9.06 -7.56
C ASP A 74 -14.57 10.38 -8.34
N ASN A 75 -13.63 11.33 -8.24
CA ASN A 75 -13.76 12.68 -8.79
C ASN A 75 -12.79 12.98 -9.94
N GLU A 76 -11.95 12.01 -10.37
CA GLU A 76 -10.92 12.26 -11.38
C GLU A 76 -11.43 12.07 -12.83
N ASN A 77 -11.01 13.00 -13.70
CA ASN A 77 -11.37 12.98 -15.12
C ASN A 77 -10.58 11.91 -15.89
N PRO A 78 -11.22 11.06 -16.72
CA PRO A 78 -10.56 10.01 -17.49
C PRO A 78 -9.39 10.46 -18.38
N LYS A 79 -9.32 11.76 -18.72
CA LYS A 79 -8.21 12.35 -19.50
C LYS A 79 -6.83 12.27 -18.80
N TYR A 80 -6.78 11.90 -17.52
CA TYR A 80 -5.54 11.72 -16.75
C TYR A 80 -5.24 10.25 -16.44
N SER A 81 -5.53 9.33 -17.37
CA SER A 81 -5.43 7.87 -17.15
C SER A 81 -4.14 7.43 -16.49
N GLN A 82 -2.96 7.85 -16.96
CA GLN A 82 -1.66 7.49 -16.35
C GLN A 82 -1.54 7.92 -14.87
N ARG A 83 -2.03 9.12 -14.53
CA ARG A 83 -2.01 9.64 -13.16
C ARG A 83 -3.06 8.96 -12.29
N ILE A 84 -4.17 8.53 -12.87
CA ILE A 84 -5.18 7.70 -12.18
C ILE A 84 -4.58 6.33 -11.88
N GLU A 85 -3.95 5.69 -12.87
CA GLU A 85 -3.28 4.38 -12.71
C GLU A 85 -2.18 4.43 -11.66
N PHE A 86 -1.32 5.46 -11.69
CA PHE A 86 -0.28 5.64 -10.67
C PHE A 86 -0.88 5.75 -9.26
N GLN A 87 -1.93 6.55 -9.08
CA GLN A 87 -2.58 6.71 -7.79
C GLN A 87 -3.35 5.45 -7.34
N ALA A 88 -3.96 4.73 -8.28
CA ALA A 88 -4.57 3.43 -8.01
C ALA A 88 -3.51 2.44 -7.51
N GLY A 89 -2.32 2.46 -8.12
CA GLY A 89 -1.15 1.71 -7.66
C GLY A 89 -0.70 2.09 -6.25
N GLU A 90 -0.59 3.39 -5.96
CA GLU A 90 -0.28 3.86 -4.61
C GLU A 90 -1.31 3.36 -3.58
N ASN A 91 -2.60 3.54 -3.87
CA ASN A 91 -3.68 3.14 -2.98
C ASN A 91 -3.68 1.63 -2.72
N ASN A 92 -3.59 0.83 -3.78
CA ASN A 92 -3.61 -0.63 -3.65
C ASN A 92 -2.40 -1.16 -2.89
N ALA A 93 -1.21 -0.56 -3.03
CA ALA A 93 -0.06 -0.93 -2.20
C ALA A 93 -0.28 -0.65 -0.70
N ILE A 94 -0.98 0.45 -0.38
CA ILE A 94 -1.31 0.79 1.02
C ILE A 94 -2.33 -0.21 1.58
N ILE A 95 -3.43 -0.46 0.85
CA ILE A 95 -4.44 -1.43 1.28
C ILE A 95 -3.82 -2.81 1.45
N GLU A 96 -3.07 -3.30 0.45
CA GLU A 96 -2.37 -4.59 0.53
C GLU A 96 -1.48 -4.70 1.78
N PHE A 97 -0.74 -3.64 2.13
CA PHE A 97 0.11 -3.65 3.31
C PHE A 97 -0.72 -3.63 4.61
N LEU A 98 -1.74 -2.80 4.69
CA LEU A 98 -2.61 -2.73 5.86
C LEU A 98 -3.34 -4.06 6.09
N SER A 99 -3.75 -4.76 5.02
CA SER A 99 -4.35 -6.10 5.09
C SER A 99 -3.41 -7.19 5.63
N ILE A 100 -2.09 -7.01 5.52
CA ILE A 100 -1.10 -7.90 6.16
C ILE A 100 -1.13 -7.72 7.69
N ILE A 101 -1.38 -6.50 8.17
CA ILE A 101 -1.43 -6.17 9.60
C ILE A 101 -2.79 -6.58 10.19
N ASN A 102 -3.87 -6.18 9.55
CA ASN A 102 -5.23 -6.58 9.89
C ASN A 102 -6.04 -6.85 8.62
N PRO A 103 -6.51 -8.09 8.37
CA PRO A 103 -7.23 -8.43 7.15
C PRO A 103 -8.53 -7.63 6.96
N GLU A 104 -9.09 -7.03 8.01
CA GLU A 104 -10.25 -6.15 7.89
C GLU A 104 -10.01 -5.03 6.87
N PHE A 105 -8.78 -4.50 6.74
CA PHE A 105 -8.47 -3.46 5.75
C PHE A 105 -8.77 -3.85 4.29
N GLU A 106 -8.87 -5.14 3.96
CA GLU A 106 -9.26 -5.61 2.62
C GLU A 106 -10.75 -5.40 2.33
N TYR A 107 -11.60 -5.46 3.36
CA TYR A 107 -13.06 -5.50 3.22
C TYR A 107 -13.73 -4.18 3.61
N PHE A 108 -12.98 -3.20 4.12
CA PHE A 108 -13.57 -1.93 4.53
C PHE A 108 -13.79 -1.02 3.32
N GLU A 109 -15.05 -0.96 2.88
CA GLU A 109 -15.57 0.06 1.96
C GLU A 109 -15.34 1.48 2.48
N ASN A 110 -15.17 1.63 3.81
CA ASN A 110 -15.03 2.92 4.49
C ASN A 110 -13.91 2.88 5.53
N VAL A 111 -12.67 3.13 5.09
CA VAL A 111 -11.48 3.21 5.96
C VAL A 111 -11.64 4.27 7.08
N ASP A 112 -12.55 5.25 6.91
CA ASP A 112 -12.96 6.22 7.94
C ASP A 112 -13.63 5.55 9.17
N GLU A 113 -14.36 4.46 8.97
CA GLU A 113 -15.04 3.71 10.04
C GLU A 113 -14.05 2.82 10.79
N LEU A 114 -13.07 2.22 10.08
CA LEU A 114 -12.02 1.43 10.70
C LEU A 114 -11.09 2.27 11.58
N ALA A 115 -10.71 3.48 11.13
CA ALA A 115 -9.90 4.40 11.93
C ALA A 115 -10.63 4.81 13.22
N ARG A 116 -11.94 5.10 13.14
CA ARG A 116 -12.77 5.41 14.33
C ARG A 116 -12.92 4.22 15.27
N ASN A 117 -13.15 3.02 14.74
CA ASN A 117 -13.37 1.81 15.54
C ASN A 117 -12.09 1.31 16.23
N ASN A 118 -10.92 1.62 15.67
CA ASN A 118 -9.63 1.20 16.22
C ASN A 118 -8.85 2.31 16.94
N ASN A 119 -9.47 3.49 17.17
CA ASN A 119 -8.84 4.64 17.84
C ASN A 119 -7.50 5.09 17.20
N PHE A 120 -7.43 5.13 15.86
CA PHE A 120 -6.33 5.73 15.09
C PHE A 120 -6.65 7.17 14.66
#